data_AF-A0A2W6D0T3-F1
#
_entry.id   AF-A0A2W6D0T3-F1
#
_cell.length_a   1.000
_cell.length_b   1.000
_cell.length_c   1.000
_cell.angle_alpha   90.00
_cell.angle_beta   90.00
_cell.angle_gamma   90.00
#
_symmetry.space_group_name_H-M   'P 1'
#
loop_
_entity.id
_entity.type
_entity.pdbx_description
1 polymer ?
#
loop_
_entity_poly.entity_id
_entity_poly.type
_entity_poly.pdbx_seq_one_letter_code
_entity_poly.pdbx_strand_id
1 'polypeptide(L)'
;MTETPEETIARLQRELDNAKIAKLQHEIAQARSGVTPLKKPAYRSAQSWPPPDVLLGRPAGPLDSNLAPVPRRVPLTFRLLVLPWSWWTVFTLFMIAVAPIAVWIFVPLAGLITVAVTFLVIAGLRLRRFRRQVGLLKWGEVAAVNAADPTSIGTYYSGTTYQNVRLAQAHGWQVARRWYSGPSTTTKVSYELNGTRGELKMRGLPYAGGVILAHSKDPKIALCVSSFPYDLDRDQDGNWVGRLGPRVVIGSIAMATVTLVWTVGLLALFYVGATR
;
A
#
# COMPACT_ATOMS: atom_id res chain seq x y z
N MET A 1 58.53 52.72 19.81
CA MET A 1 57.08 52.72 19.55
C MET A 1 56.49 51.54 20.30
N THR A 2 55.87 51.80 21.45
CA THR A 2 55.20 50.78 22.27
C THR A 2 53.80 50.56 21.70
N GLU A 3 53.49 49.34 21.25
CA GLU A 3 52.13 48.98 20.83
C GLU A 3 51.15 49.34 21.95
N THR A 4 50.05 49.97 21.59
CA THR A 4 49.02 50.34 22.56
C THR A 4 48.34 49.07 23.09
N PRO A 5 47.87 49.06 24.35
CA PRO A 5 47.18 47.89 24.91
C PRO A 5 45.96 47.47 24.08
N GLU A 6 45.31 48.42 23.40
CA GLU A 6 44.18 48.16 22.50
C GLU A 6 44.58 47.39 21.23
N GLU A 7 45.71 47.74 20.62
CA GLU A 7 46.25 47.01 19.46
C GLU A 7 46.63 45.57 19.82
N THR A 8 47.13 45.38 21.05
CA THR A 8 47.48 44.05 21.56
C THR A 8 46.23 43.17 21.73
N ILE A 9 45.15 43.73 22.28
CA ILE A 9 43.88 43.00 22.44
C ILE A 9 43.28 42.66 21.07
N ALA A 10 43.28 43.61 20.13
CA ALA A 10 42.76 43.39 18.78
C ALA A 10 43.57 42.35 18.00
N ARG A 11 44.88 42.22 18.26
CA ARG A 11 45.73 41.15 17.70
C ARG A 11 45.39 39.80 18.31
N LEU A 12 45.30 39.71 19.64
CA LEU A 12 44.98 38.47 20.36
C LEU A 12 43.58 37.93 20.01
N GLN A 13 42.60 38.82 19.83
CA GLN A 13 41.26 38.42 19.41
C GLN A 13 41.27 37.76 18.02
N ARG A 14 42.02 38.35 17.07
CA ARG A 14 42.18 37.80 15.71
C ARG A 14 42.91 36.46 15.72
N GLU A 15 43.93 36.30 16.56
CA GLU A 15 44.62 35.01 16.73
C GLU A 15 43.68 33.93 17.29
N LEU A 16 42.83 34.27 18.26
CA LEU A 16 41.89 33.34 18.88
C LEU A 16 40.80 32.89 17.92
N ASP A 17 40.28 33.80 17.08
CA ASP A 17 39.29 33.47 16.06
C ASP A 17 39.89 32.59 14.96
N ASN A 18 41.12 32.88 14.52
CA ASN A 18 41.83 32.03 13.57
C ASN A 18 42.10 30.63 14.11
N ALA A 19 42.48 30.50 15.39
CA ALA A 19 42.70 29.22 16.04
C ALA A 19 41.40 28.38 16.14
N LYS A 20 40.25 29.02 16.41
CA LYS A 20 38.95 28.34 16.44
C LYS A 20 38.54 27.82 15.06
N ILE A 21 38.74 28.62 14.01
CA ILE A 21 38.42 28.22 12.63
C ILE A 21 39.28 27.01 12.22
N ALA A 22 40.58 27.04 12.50
CA ALA A 22 41.47 25.92 12.20
C ALA A 22 41.06 24.63 12.92
N LYS A 23 40.65 24.73 14.19
CA LYS A 23 40.18 23.57 14.97
C LYS A 23 38.90 22.96 14.39
N LEU A 24 37.92 23.79 14.02
CA LEU A 24 36.67 23.33 13.40
C LEU A 24 36.92 22.67 12.04
N GLN A 25 37.82 23.23 11.23
CA GLN A 25 38.19 22.61 9.95
C GLN A 25 38.83 21.24 10.15
N HIS A 26 39.69 21.09 11.15
CA HIS A 26 40.30 19.81 11.48
C HIS A 26 39.26 18.77 11.95
N GLU A 27 38.29 19.18 12.76
CA GLU A 27 37.20 18.31 13.23
C GLU A 27 36.28 17.87 12.08
N ILE A 28 35.96 18.77 11.14
CA ILE A 28 35.20 18.44 9.93
C ILE A 28 36.01 17.49 9.02
N ALA A 29 37.33 17.69 8.89
CA ALA A 29 38.18 16.81 8.09
C ALA A 29 38.24 15.40 8.69
N GLN A 30 38.37 15.28 10.03
CA GLN A 30 38.33 14.00 10.73
C GLN A 30 36.97 13.30 10.61
N ALA A 31 35.87 14.06 10.75
CA ALA A 31 34.52 13.53 10.56
C ALA A 31 34.31 13.01 9.14
N ARG A 32 34.89 13.66 8.12
CA ARG A 32 34.86 13.18 6.73
C ARG A 32 35.70 11.93 6.50
N SER A 33 36.88 11.83 7.12
CA SER A 33 37.75 10.64 6.99
C SER A 33 37.26 9.42 7.78
N GLY A 34 36.48 9.63 8.85
CA GLY A 34 35.91 8.56 9.68
C GLY A 34 34.69 7.85 9.07
N VAL A 35 34.11 8.39 7.99
CA VAL A 35 33.04 7.71 7.24
C VAL A 35 33.67 6.63 6.38
N THR A 36 33.95 5.48 7.00
CA THR A 36 34.22 4.25 6.25
C THR A 36 32.98 3.99 5.40
N PRO A 37 33.10 3.90 4.05
CA PRO A 37 31.95 3.54 3.23
C PRO A 37 31.52 2.15 3.68
N LEU A 38 30.38 2.07 4.37
CA LEU A 38 29.72 0.80 4.66
C LEU A 38 29.68 0.03 3.35
N LYS A 39 30.47 -1.06 3.30
CA LYS A 39 30.50 -2.03 2.20
C LYS A 39 29.09 -2.59 2.11
N LYS A 40 28.24 -1.93 1.32
CA LYS A 40 26.85 -2.33 1.10
C LYS A 40 26.91 -3.78 0.65
N PRO A 41 26.24 -4.73 1.34
CA PRO A 41 26.08 -6.05 0.78
C PRO A 41 25.50 -5.88 -0.62
N ALA A 42 26.04 -6.61 -1.59
CA ALA A 42 25.68 -6.55 -2.99
C ALA A 42 24.20 -6.96 -3.17
N TYR A 43 23.29 -6.04 -2.83
CA TYR A 43 21.89 -6.10 -3.19
C TYR A 43 21.82 -5.64 -4.64
N ARG A 44 21.74 -6.64 -5.52
CA ARG A 44 21.20 -6.61 -6.88
C ARG A 44 20.57 -5.25 -7.23
N SER A 45 21.37 -4.38 -7.84
CA SER A 45 20.98 -3.18 -8.60
C SER A 45 19.61 -2.60 -8.23
N ALA A 46 19.57 -1.82 -7.15
CA ALA A 46 18.55 -0.79 -7.03
C ALA A 46 18.81 0.21 -8.16
N GLN A 47 18.10 0.03 -9.27
CA GLN A 47 17.92 1.01 -10.32
C GLN A 47 17.59 2.34 -9.63
N SER A 48 18.46 3.34 -9.81
CA SER A 48 18.34 4.64 -9.17
C SER A 48 17.04 5.29 -9.61
N TRP A 49 16.04 5.28 -8.73
CA TRP A 49 14.75 5.90 -8.98
C TRP A 49 14.89 7.42 -8.96
N PRO A 50 14.19 8.15 -9.85
CA PRO A 50 14.17 9.60 -9.80
C PRO A 50 13.56 10.08 -8.47
N PRO A 51 13.99 11.24 -7.95
CA PRO A 51 13.42 11.82 -6.74
C PRO A 51 11.90 12.04 -6.87
N PRO A 52 11.16 11.98 -5.76
CA PRO A 52 9.68 12.04 -5.73
C PRO A 52 9.11 13.33 -6.34
N ASP A 53 9.93 14.36 -6.51
CA ASP A 53 9.53 15.70 -6.95
C ASP A 53 9.43 15.81 -8.48
N VAL A 54 9.83 14.78 -9.24
CA VAL A 54 9.97 14.83 -10.72
C VAL A 54 8.75 14.26 -11.47
N LEU A 55 7.68 13.86 -10.79
CA LEU A 55 6.53 13.18 -11.42
C LEU A 55 5.20 13.95 -11.40
N LEU A 56 5.20 15.22 -11.00
CA LEU A 56 4.05 16.11 -11.21
C LEU A 56 4.06 16.61 -12.67
N GLY A 57 3.37 15.89 -13.56
CA GLY A 57 3.07 16.39 -14.91
C GLY A 57 3.74 15.68 -16.09
N ARG A 58 4.48 14.57 -15.87
CA ARG A 58 4.95 13.76 -17.01
C ARG A 58 3.79 12.88 -17.51
N PRO A 59 3.38 12.98 -18.80
CA PRO A 59 2.44 12.03 -19.36
C PRO A 59 3.01 10.63 -19.18
N ALA A 60 2.22 9.72 -18.61
CA ALA A 60 2.60 8.32 -18.51
C ALA A 60 2.97 7.85 -19.93
N GLY A 61 4.19 7.34 -20.12
CA GLY A 61 4.63 6.82 -21.42
C GLY A 61 3.64 5.79 -21.95
N PRO A 62 3.62 5.53 -23.28
CA PRO A 62 2.64 4.65 -23.90
C PRO A 62 2.58 3.33 -23.15
N LEU A 63 1.45 3.12 -22.46
CA LEU A 63 1.21 1.95 -21.64
C LEU A 63 1.20 0.76 -22.58
N ASP A 64 2.16 -0.15 -22.38
CA ASP A 64 2.23 -1.41 -23.08
C ASP A 64 0.89 -2.16 -22.86
N SER A 65 0.01 -2.03 -23.86
CA SER A 65 -1.39 -2.45 -23.89
C SER A 65 -1.54 -3.94 -24.16
N ASN A 66 -0.42 -4.66 -24.14
CA ASN A 66 -0.31 -6.08 -24.47
C ASN A 66 -0.97 -6.96 -23.39
N LEU A 67 -2.30 -6.92 -23.34
CA LEU A 67 -3.13 -7.91 -22.68
C LEU A 67 -3.90 -8.69 -23.72
N ALA A 68 -4.06 -9.98 -23.45
CA ALA A 68 -4.90 -10.84 -24.26
C ALA A 68 -6.34 -10.28 -24.33
N PRO A 69 -7.08 -10.55 -25.42
CA PRO A 69 -8.45 -10.09 -25.57
C PRO A 69 -9.35 -10.62 -24.46
N VAL A 70 -10.35 -9.83 -24.06
CA VAL A 70 -11.37 -10.25 -23.09
C VAL A 70 -12.37 -11.21 -23.75
N PRO A 71 -12.94 -12.20 -23.04
CA PRO A 71 -12.63 -12.61 -21.66
C PRO A 71 -11.35 -13.45 -21.53
N ARG A 72 -10.50 -13.10 -20.58
CA ARG A 72 -9.25 -13.82 -20.29
C ARG A 72 -9.42 -14.95 -19.28
N ARG A 73 -8.57 -15.97 -19.40
CA ARG A 73 -8.45 -17.02 -18.37
C ARG A 73 -7.78 -16.45 -17.14
N VAL A 74 -8.38 -16.67 -15.97
CA VAL A 74 -7.81 -16.28 -14.68
C VAL A 74 -7.26 -17.55 -14.02
N PRO A 75 -5.94 -17.63 -13.79
CA PRO A 75 -5.31 -18.74 -13.06
C PRO A 75 -6.06 -19.09 -11.77
N LEU A 76 -6.17 -20.39 -11.48
CA LEU A 76 -6.82 -20.87 -10.25
C LEU A 76 -6.16 -20.30 -8.99
N THR A 77 -4.86 -20.05 -9.02
CA THR A 77 -4.13 -19.42 -7.91
C THR A 77 -4.75 -18.08 -7.52
N PHE A 78 -5.07 -17.21 -8.50
CA PHE A 78 -5.76 -15.93 -8.24
C PHE A 78 -7.23 -16.07 -7.86
N ARG A 79 -7.87 -17.23 -8.12
CA ARG A 79 -9.27 -17.50 -7.74
C ARG A 79 -9.38 -18.11 -6.35
N LEU A 80 -8.35 -18.84 -5.89
CA LEU A 80 -8.33 -19.56 -4.62
C LEU A 80 -7.64 -18.77 -3.49
N LEU A 81 -6.55 -18.05 -3.78
CA LEU A 81 -5.71 -17.39 -2.76
C LEU A 81 -6.02 -15.91 -2.63
N VAL A 82 -7.25 -15.61 -2.21
CA VAL A 82 -7.85 -14.27 -2.45
C VAL A 82 -8.37 -13.58 -1.21
N LEU A 83 -8.18 -14.20 -0.06
CA LEU A 83 -8.33 -13.52 1.21
C LEU A 83 -6.94 -13.03 1.62
N PRO A 84 -6.51 -11.81 1.26
CA PRO A 84 -5.29 -11.29 1.87
C PRO A 84 -5.47 -11.30 3.39
N TRP A 85 -4.38 -11.63 4.07
CA TRP A 85 -4.31 -11.48 5.51
C TRP A 85 -4.68 -10.03 5.87
N SER A 86 -5.64 -9.87 6.78
CA SER A 86 -6.03 -8.56 7.29
C SER A 86 -6.04 -8.64 8.80
N TRP A 87 -5.03 -8.04 9.39
CA TRP A 87 -4.94 -7.89 10.84
C TRP A 87 -6.22 -7.25 11.41
N TRP A 88 -6.74 -6.22 10.74
CA TRP A 88 -7.99 -5.57 11.13
C TRP A 88 -9.18 -6.50 11.15
N THR A 89 -9.30 -7.43 10.18
CA THR A 89 -10.41 -8.39 10.21
C THR A 89 -10.27 -9.36 11.36
N VAL A 90 -9.07 -9.88 11.61
CA VAL A 90 -8.81 -10.77 12.74
C VAL A 90 -9.08 -10.04 14.06
N PHE A 91 -8.64 -8.79 14.19
CA PHE A 91 -8.92 -7.94 15.33
C PHE A 91 -10.41 -7.68 15.51
N THR A 92 -11.15 -7.34 14.46
CA THR A 92 -12.61 -7.15 14.53
C THR A 92 -13.31 -8.43 14.96
N LEU A 93 -12.95 -9.58 14.38
CA LEU A 93 -13.49 -10.88 14.81
C LEU A 93 -13.18 -11.16 16.27
N PHE A 94 -11.94 -10.90 16.71
CA PHE A 94 -11.55 -11.04 18.10
C PHE A 94 -12.35 -10.11 19.03
N MET A 95 -12.52 -8.84 18.69
CA MET A 95 -13.35 -7.91 19.47
C MET A 95 -14.81 -8.36 19.52
N ILE A 96 -15.35 -8.90 18.42
CA ILE A 96 -16.69 -9.49 18.36
C ILE A 96 -16.78 -10.75 19.23
N ALA A 97 -15.71 -11.54 19.38
CA ALA A 97 -15.69 -12.70 20.28
C ALA A 97 -15.59 -12.30 21.76
N VAL A 98 -14.81 -11.26 22.08
CA VAL A 98 -14.51 -10.86 23.45
C VAL A 98 -15.57 -9.93 24.04
N ALA A 99 -16.14 -9.00 23.26
CA ALA A 99 -17.22 -8.12 23.71
C ALA A 99 -18.43 -8.87 24.35
N PRO A 100 -18.84 -10.06 23.85
CA PRO A 100 -19.75 -11.01 24.50
C PRO A 100 -19.49 -11.25 25.98
N ILE A 101 -18.22 -11.40 26.37
CA ILE A 101 -17.82 -11.79 27.73
C ILE A 101 -18.19 -10.69 28.75
N ALA A 102 -18.19 -9.42 28.34
CA ALA A 102 -18.47 -8.29 29.24
C ALA A 102 -19.94 -7.83 29.23
N VAL A 103 -20.64 -7.93 28.10
CA VAL A 103 -21.96 -7.29 27.91
C VAL A 103 -23.11 -8.30 27.85
N TRP A 104 -22.86 -9.55 27.44
CA TRP A 104 -23.95 -10.43 26.98
C TRP A 104 -24.31 -11.57 27.94
N ILE A 105 -23.73 -11.59 29.14
CA ILE A 105 -24.15 -12.48 30.24
C ILE A 105 -25.67 -12.35 30.49
N PHE A 106 -26.23 -11.16 30.28
CA PHE A 106 -27.63 -10.86 30.56
C PHE A 106 -28.60 -11.25 29.42
N VAL A 107 -28.15 -11.35 28.16
CA VAL A 107 -29.02 -11.64 27.00
C VAL A 107 -28.28 -12.46 25.93
N PRO A 108 -28.07 -13.77 26.14
CA PRO A 108 -27.20 -14.59 25.28
C PRO A 108 -27.68 -14.71 23.83
N LEU A 109 -28.99 -14.74 23.59
CA LEU A 109 -29.57 -14.88 22.25
C LEU A 109 -29.24 -13.70 21.33
N ALA A 110 -29.34 -12.47 21.86
CA ALA A 110 -29.07 -11.27 21.08
C ALA A 110 -27.57 -11.12 20.76
N GLY A 111 -26.68 -11.71 21.58
CA GLY A 111 -25.25 -11.76 21.29
C GLY A 111 -24.96 -12.62 20.06
N LEU A 112 -25.55 -13.82 19.98
CA LEU A 112 -25.39 -14.72 18.83
C LEU A 112 -25.85 -14.08 17.52
N ILE A 113 -27.02 -13.42 17.53
CA ILE A 113 -27.54 -12.71 16.35
C ILE A 113 -26.57 -11.60 15.93
N THR A 114 -26.11 -10.78 16.88
CA THR A 114 -25.18 -9.67 16.59
C THR A 114 -23.87 -10.15 15.98
N VAL A 115 -23.28 -11.20 16.54
CA VAL A 115 -22.05 -11.82 16.03
C VAL A 115 -22.26 -12.34 14.61
N ALA A 116 -23.36 -13.05 14.37
CA ALA A 116 -23.68 -13.63 13.08
C ALA A 116 -23.88 -12.57 11.99
N VAL A 117 -24.68 -11.53 12.28
CA VAL A 117 -24.92 -10.41 11.36
C VAL A 117 -23.61 -9.70 11.04
N THR A 118 -22.80 -9.41 12.05
CA THR A 118 -21.52 -8.71 11.84
C THR A 118 -20.56 -9.56 11.00
N PHE A 119 -20.48 -10.86 11.26
CA PHE A 119 -19.69 -11.80 10.46
C PHE A 119 -20.16 -11.83 8.99
N LEU A 120 -21.48 -11.93 8.76
CA LEU A 120 -22.06 -11.93 7.42
C LEU A 120 -21.78 -10.63 6.67
N VAL A 121 -21.84 -9.47 7.33
CA VAL A 121 -21.50 -8.18 6.73
C VAL A 121 -20.03 -8.16 6.30
N ILE A 122 -19.11 -8.55 7.18
CA ILE A 122 -17.67 -8.59 6.88
C ILE A 122 -17.38 -9.55 5.73
N ALA A 123 -17.95 -10.76 5.76
CA ALA A 123 -17.80 -11.77 4.73
C ALA A 123 -18.36 -11.30 3.38
N GLY A 124 -19.54 -10.69 3.38
CA GLY A 124 -20.20 -10.15 2.18
C GLY A 124 -19.39 -9.01 1.55
N LEU A 125 -18.89 -8.07 2.34
CA LEU A 125 -18.01 -6.98 1.85
C LEU A 125 -16.72 -7.53 1.23
N ARG A 126 -16.11 -8.54 1.85
CA ARG A 126 -14.92 -9.23 1.29
C ARG A 126 -15.24 -9.94 -0.01
N LEU A 127 -16.33 -10.72 -0.05
CA LEU A 127 -16.76 -11.43 -1.25
C LEU A 127 -17.04 -10.47 -2.41
N ARG A 128 -17.66 -9.32 -2.13
CA ARG A 128 -17.90 -8.27 -3.12
C ARG A 128 -16.59 -7.71 -3.68
N ARG A 129 -15.63 -7.39 -2.82
CA ARG A 129 -14.30 -6.90 -3.25
C ARG A 129 -13.58 -7.96 -4.10
N PHE A 130 -13.64 -9.22 -3.69
CA PHE A 130 -13.06 -10.34 -4.42
C PHE A 130 -13.66 -10.50 -5.81
N ARG A 131 -15.00 -10.53 -5.91
CA ARG A 131 -15.71 -10.65 -7.19
C ARG A 131 -15.33 -9.52 -8.15
N ARG A 132 -15.16 -8.29 -7.64
CA ARG A 132 -14.68 -7.16 -8.44
C ARG A 132 -13.26 -7.37 -8.98
N GLN A 133 -12.34 -7.84 -8.13
CA GLN A 133 -10.95 -8.10 -8.54
C GLN A 133 -10.86 -9.21 -9.59
N VAL A 134 -11.52 -10.35 -9.38
CA VAL A 134 -11.53 -11.44 -10.38
C VAL A 134 -12.27 -11.05 -11.64
N GLY A 135 -13.36 -10.28 -11.51
CA GLY A 135 -14.06 -9.71 -12.64
C GLY A 135 -13.14 -8.85 -13.51
N LEU A 136 -12.32 -8.00 -12.88
CA LEU A 136 -11.32 -7.19 -13.56
C LEU A 136 -10.16 -8.00 -14.15
N LEU A 137 -9.74 -9.08 -13.52
CA LEU A 137 -8.73 -9.96 -14.15
C LEU A 137 -9.31 -10.62 -15.41
N LYS A 138 -10.57 -11.06 -15.37
CA LYS A 138 -11.22 -11.72 -16.50
C LYS A 138 -11.61 -10.75 -17.63
N TRP A 139 -12.15 -9.58 -17.30
CA TRP A 139 -12.79 -8.65 -18.24
C TRP A 139 -12.17 -7.25 -18.27
N GLY A 140 -11.07 -7.03 -17.55
CA GLY A 140 -10.42 -5.74 -17.51
C GLY A 140 -9.74 -5.40 -18.83
N GLU A 141 -9.73 -4.15 -19.21
CA GLU A 141 -8.90 -3.62 -20.28
C GLU A 141 -8.07 -2.47 -19.72
N VAL A 142 -6.94 -2.19 -20.37
CA VAL A 142 -6.09 -1.06 -19.98
C VAL A 142 -6.82 0.22 -20.37
N ALA A 143 -7.21 0.99 -19.37
CA ALA A 143 -7.80 2.29 -19.60
C ALA A 143 -6.71 3.33 -19.89
N ALA A 144 -6.97 4.22 -20.84
CA ALA A 144 -6.13 5.39 -21.08
C ALA A 144 -6.30 6.35 -19.91
N VAL A 145 -5.19 6.81 -19.33
CA VAL A 145 -5.22 7.74 -18.21
C VAL A 145 -5.13 9.15 -18.74
N ASN A 146 -6.19 9.94 -18.52
CA ASN A 146 -6.30 11.31 -19.04
C ASN A 146 -5.71 12.32 -18.08
N ALA A 147 -6.02 12.20 -16.78
CA ALA A 147 -5.56 13.11 -15.74
C ALA A 147 -5.41 12.38 -14.40
N ALA A 148 -4.50 12.86 -13.55
CA ALA A 148 -4.29 12.33 -12.20
C ALA A 148 -4.06 13.48 -11.24
N ASP A 149 -5.14 13.89 -10.55
CA ASP A 149 -5.13 15.07 -9.69
C ASP A 149 -5.08 14.65 -8.21
N PRO A 150 -4.08 15.10 -7.44
CA PRO A 150 -4.08 14.92 -5.99
C PRO A 150 -5.23 15.76 -5.39
N THR A 151 -6.31 15.10 -4.96
CA THR A 151 -7.48 15.77 -4.38
C THR A 151 -7.24 16.20 -2.94
N SER A 152 -6.46 15.40 -2.19
CA SER A 152 -6.13 15.70 -0.80
C SER A 152 -4.76 15.12 -0.49
N ILE A 153 -3.90 15.94 0.10
CA ILE A 153 -2.63 15.52 0.67
C ILE A 153 -2.80 15.66 2.17
N GLY A 154 -2.66 14.55 2.90
CA GLY A 154 -2.63 14.58 4.35
C GLY A 154 -1.48 15.47 4.82
N THR A 155 -1.68 16.16 5.93
CA THR A 155 -0.58 16.82 6.65
C THR A 155 -0.22 15.95 7.86
N TYR A 156 0.96 16.14 8.43
CA TYR A 156 1.33 15.45 9.67
C TYR A 156 0.32 15.67 10.81
N TYR A 157 -0.46 16.77 10.73
CA TYR A 157 -1.46 17.16 11.71
C TYR A 157 -2.90 16.70 11.37
N SER A 158 -3.17 16.20 10.16
CA SER A 158 -4.53 15.82 9.72
C SER A 158 -4.97 14.43 10.16
N GLY A 159 -4.21 13.75 11.02
CA GLY A 159 -4.53 12.40 11.52
C GLY A 159 -4.46 11.28 10.47
N THR A 160 -4.01 11.57 9.25
CA THR A 160 -3.90 10.63 8.13
C THR A 160 -2.44 10.37 7.74
N THR A 161 -1.61 10.15 8.75
CA THR A 161 -0.19 9.80 8.59
C THR A 161 -0.03 8.30 8.71
N TYR A 162 0.62 7.67 7.73
CA TYR A 162 1.07 6.30 7.84
C TYR A 162 2.32 6.24 8.70
N GLN A 163 2.40 5.24 9.57
CA GLN A 163 3.59 4.96 10.36
C GLN A 163 3.99 3.51 10.16
N ASN A 164 5.16 3.29 9.56
CA ASN A 164 5.72 1.97 9.28
C ASN A 164 4.70 1.04 8.61
N VAL A 165 4.03 1.54 7.56
CA VAL A 165 3.08 0.75 6.78
C VAL A 165 3.69 0.40 5.44
N ARG A 166 3.48 -0.84 4.99
CA ARG A 166 3.92 -1.26 3.66
C ARG A 166 2.89 -0.82 2.62
N LEU A 167 3.24 0.18 1.81
CA LEU A 167 2.36 0.73 0.77
C LEU A 167 2.82 0.30 -0.62
N ALA A 168 1.84 0.12 -1.52
CA ALA A 168 2.05 -0.21 -2.92
C ALA A 168 2.04 1.05 -3.79
N GLN A 169 2.99 1.16 -4.70
CA GLN A 169 3.02 2.18 -5.74
C GLN A 169 3.32 1.52 -7.08
N ALA A 170 2.48 1.80 -8.08
CA ALA A 170 2.61 1.23 -9.40
C ALA A 170 3.25 2.21 -10.38
N HIS A 171 4.13 1.68 -11.23
CA HIS A 171 4.73 2.34 -12.38
C HIS A 171 4.53 1.43 -13.60
N GLY A 172 3.60 1.78 -14.48
CA GLY A 172 3.08 0.85 -15.48
C GLY A 172 2.52 -0.41 -14.82
N TRP A 173 3.03 -1.57 -15.23
CA TRP A 173 2.66 -2.89 -14.67
C TRP A 173 3.41 -3.25 -13.39
N GLN A 174 4.55 -2.62 -13.13
CA GLN A 174 5.39 -2.96 -11.98
C GLN A 174 4.85 -2.31 -10.72
N VAL A 175 4.65 -3.11 -9.67
CA VAL A 175 4.18 -2.64 -8.36
C VAL A 175 5.29 -2.78 -7.34
N ALA A 176 5.78 -1.66 -6.83
CA ALA A 176 6.74 -1.64 -5.73
C ALA A 176 6.00 -1.56 -4.39
N ARG A 177 6.31 -2.45 -3.45
CA ARG A 177 5.76 -2.43 -2.07
C ARG A 177 6.86 -2.12 -1.05
N ARG A 178 6.90 -0.88 -0.57
CA ARG A 178 7.93 -0.37 0.36
C ARG A 178 7.34 0.02 1.72
N TRP A 179 8.16 -0.06 2.75
CA TRP A 179 7.82 0.57 4.03
C TRP A 179 7.77 2.08 3.86
N TYR A 180 6.71 2.69 4.38
CA TYR A 180 6.46 4.11 4.27
C TYR A 180 5.96 4.65 5.60
N SER A 181 6.50 5.81 5.96
CA SER A 181 6.07 6.64 7.06
C SER A 181 5.94 8.05 6.53
N GLY A 182 4.76 8.65 6.65
CA GLY A 182 4.47 9.95 6.06
C GLY A 182 2.97 10.15 5.76
N PRO A 183 2.61 11.33 5.23
CA PRO A 183 1.22 11.67 4.96
C PRO A 183 0.59 10.78 3.88
N SER A 184 -0.70 10.47 4.05
CA SER A 184 -1.49 9.80 3.02
C SER A 184 -1.91 10.79 1.93
N THR A 185 -1.75 10.42 0.66
CA THR A 185 -2.29 11.17 -0.48
C THR A 185 -3.55 10.47 -1.02
N THR A 186 -4.56 11.27 -1.37
CA THR A 186 -5.72 10.83 -2.15
C THR A 186 -5.61 11.40 -3.55
N THR A 187 -5.44 10.54 -4.55
CA THR A 187 -5.35 10.92 -5.97
C THR A 187 -6.63 10.51 -6.68
N LYS A 188 -7.26 11.45 -7.39
CA LYS A 188 -8.38 11.20 -8.29
C LYS A 188 -7.80 11.04 -9.70
N VAL A 189 -7.92 9.84 -10.25
CA VAL A 189 -7.44 9.52 -11.59
C VAL A 189 -8.63 9.43 -12.53
N SER A 190 -8.64 10.28 -13.54
CA SER A 190 -9.61 10.29 -14.62
C SER A 190 -9.08 9.43 -15.76
N TYR A 191 -9.84 8.43 -16.16
CA TYR A 191 -9.46 7.48 -17.20
C TYR A 191 -10.57 7.33 -18.24
N GLU A 192 -10.22 6.75 -19.37
CA GLU A 192 -11.12 6.51 -20.48
C GLU A 192 -10.91 5.11 -21.04
N LEU A 193 -12.00 4.41 -21.28
CA LEU A 193 -12.01 3.11 -21.93
C LEU A 193 -13.12 3.08 -22.97
N ASN A 194 -12.77 2.81 -24.24
CA ASN A 194 -13.73 2.73 -25.35
C ASN A 194 -14.68 3.94 -25.43
N GLY A 195 -14.14 5.16 -25.29
CA GLY A 195 -14.90 6.42 -25.30
C GLY A 195 -15.70 6.72 -24.03
N THR A 196 -15.72 5.80 -23.05
CA THR A 196 -16.40 6.00 -21.76
C THR A 196 -15.42 6.51 -20.72
N ARG A 197 -15.70 7.69 -20.17
CA ARG A 197 -14.91 8.29 -19.09
C ARG A 197 -15.31 7.72 -17.74
N GLY A 198 -14.32 7.45 -16.90
CA GLY A 198 -14.47 6.98 -15.54
C GLY A 198 -13.51 7.68 -14.58
N GLU A 199 -13.82 7.61 -13.29
CA GLU A 199 -13.01 8.20 -12.24
C GLU A 199 -12.63 7.14 -11.21
N LEU A 200 -11.37 7.15 -10.78
CA LEU A 200 -10.84 6.25 -9.76
C LEU A 200 -10.24 7.07 -8.63
N LYS A 201 -10.75 6.90 -7.42
CA LYS A 201 -10.15 7.50 -6.21
C LYS A 201 -9.16 6.50 -5.61
N MET A 202 -7.89 6.86 -5.61
CA MET A 202 -6.81 6.11 -4.98
C MET A 202 -6.40 6.77 -3.67
N ARG A 203 -6.12 5.97 -2.64
CA ARG A 203 -5.59 6.43 -1.35
C ARG A 203 -4.26 5.73 -1.09
N GLY A 204 -3.31 6.42 -0.47
CA GLY A 204 -2.00 5.87 -0.13
C GLY A 204 -0.88 6.75 -0.65
N LEU A 205 0.02 6.17 -1.45
CA LEU A 205 1.06 6.92 -2.15
C LEU A 205 0.49 7.64 -3.38
N PRO A 206 1.10 8.77 -3.79
CA PRO A 206 0.73 9.46 -5.03
C PRO A 206 0.76 8.53 -6.25
N TYR A 207 -0.19 8.74 -7.16
CA TYR A 207 -0.22 8.03 -8.43
C TYR A 207 1.04 8.35 -9.26
N ALA A 208 1.74 7.30 -9.72
CA ALA A 208 3.01 7.41 -10.43
C ALA A 208 2.99 6.69 -11.79
N GLY A 209 1.85 6.79 -12.50
CA GLY A 209 1.71 6.18 -13.84
C GLY A 209 1.43 4.68 -13.82
N GLY A 210 0.80 4.16 -12.76
CA GLY A 210 0.38 2.76 -12.69
C GLY A 210 -0.76 2.44 -13.66
N VAL A 211 -0.78 1.22 -14.21
CA VAL A 211 -1.85 0.79 -15.12
C VAL A 211 -3.20 0.77 -14.39
N ILE A 212 -4.24 1.29 -15.05
CA ILE A 212 -5.63 1.16 -14.61
C ILE A 212 -6.32 0.09 -15.45
N LEU A 213 -6.85 -0.92 -14.76
CA LEU A 213 -7.73 -1.93 -15.34
C LEU A 213 -9.17 -1.50 -15.13
N ALA A 214 -9.90 -1.23 -16.21
CA ALA A 214 -11.33 -0.93 -16.19
C ALA A 214 -12.12 -2.08 -16.82
N HIS A 215 -13.29 -2.40 -16.28
CA HIS A 215 -14.08 -3.52 -16.77
C HIS A 215 -14.70 -3.19 -18.14
N SER A 216 -14.43 -4.01 -19.15
CA SER A 216 -14.85 -3.77 -20.55
C SER A 216 -16.36 -3.49 -20.71
N LYS A 217 -17.21 -4.21 -19.95
CA LYS A 217 -18.67 -4.02 -19.97
C LYS A 217 -19.21 -2.95 -19.02
N ASP A 218 -18.45 -2.56 -17.99
CA ASP A 218 -18.89 -1.58 -16.99
C ASP A 218 -17.67 -0.74 -16.55
N PRO A 219 -17.31 0.28 -17.34
CA PRO A 219 -16.09 1.06 -17.09
C PRO A 219 -16.06 1.74 -15.72
N LYS A 220 -17.19 1.87 -15.01
CA LYS A 220 -17.24 2.40 -13.63
C LYS A 220 -16.51 1.50 -12.63
N ILE A 221 -16.35 0.22 -12.95
CA ILE A 221 -15.56 -0.72 -12.16
C ILE A 221 -14.14 -0.66 -12.70
N ALA A 222 -13.25 0.01 -11.98
CA ALA A 222 -11.83 0.04 -12.30
C ALA A 222 -10.96 -0.10 -11.05
N LEU A 223 -9.75 -0.63 -11.24
CA LEU A 223 -8.71 -0.68 -10.22
C LEU A 223 -7.34 -0.41 -10.85
N CYS A 224 -6.51 0.35 -10.15
CA CYS A 224 -5.09 0.41 -10.44
C CYS A 224 -4.42 -0.92 -10.06
N VAL A 225 -3.40 -1.33 -10.81
CA VAL A 225 -2.64 -2.56 -10.53
C VAL A 225 -2.02 -2.57 -9.12
N SER A 226 -1.70 -1.41 -8.54
CA SER A 226 -1.24 -1.31 -7.14
C SER A 226 -2.30 -1.67 -6.10
N SER A 227 -3.58 -1.63 -6.45
CA SER A 227 -4.69 -1.96 -5.55
C SER A 227 -4.90 -3.47 -5.38
N PHE A 228 -4.21 -4.29 -6.18
CA PHE A 228 -4.22 -5.74 -6.03
C PHE A 228 -3.27 -6.16 -4.89
N PRO A 229 -3.67 -7.15 -4.07
CA PRO A 229 -2.85 -7.59 -2.93
C PRO A 229 -1.60 -8.38 -3.35
N TYR A 230 -1.50 -8.74 -4.62
CA TYR A 230 -0.39 -9.47 -5.24
C TYR A 230 0.05 -8.75 -6.51
N ASP A 231 1.23 -9.12 -7.00
CA ASP A 231 1.75 -8.62 -8.27
C ASP A 231 1.07 -9.31 -9.44
N LEU A 232 0.80 -8.52 -10.48
CA LEU A 232 0.13 -8.97 -11.68
C LEU A 232 1.17 -9.11 -12.78
N ASP A 233 1.63 -10.34 -12.99
CA ASP A 233 2.52 -10.68 -14.09
C ASP A 233 1.72 -11.18 -15.29
N ARG A 234 2.25 -10.91 -16.48
CA ARG A 234 1.69 -11.36 -17.76
C ARG A 234 2.73 -12.12 -18.58
N ASP A 235 2.28 -13.05 -19.40
CA ASP A 235 3.12 -13.72 -20.39
C ASP A 235 3.25 -12.86 -21.66
N GLN A 236 3.98 -13.37 -22.66
CA GLN A 236 4.20 -12.67 -23.94
C GLN A 236 2.90 -12.47 -24.72
N ASP A 237 1.91 -13.33 -24.50
CA ASP A 237 0.58 -13.28 -25.12
C ASP A 237 -0.40 -12.38 -24.34
N GLY A 238 0.03 -11.81 -23.22
CA GLY A 238 -0.78 -10.93 -22.38
C GLY A 238 -1.79 -11.66 -21.48
N ASN A 239 -1.65 -12.98 -21.27
CA ASN A 239 -2.39 -13.73 -20.27
C ASN A 239 -1.77 -13.60 -18.87
N TRP A 240 -2.59 -13.80 -17.84
CA TRP A 240 -2.13 -13.72 -16.46
C TRP A 240 -1.25 -14.90 -16.07
N VAL A 241 -0.08 -14.59 -15.51
CA VAL A 241 0.80 -15.59 -14.91
C VAL A 241 0.44 -15.74 -13.43
N GLY A 242 0.04 -16.94 -13.02
CA GLY A 242 -0.42 -17.25 -11.66
C GLY A 242 0.64 -17.25 -10.56
N ARG A 243 1.67 -16.39 -10.66
CA ARG A 243 2.78 -16.29 -9.70
C ARG A 243 2.37 -15.47 -8.49
N LEU A 244 2.10 -16.16 -7.38
CA LEU A 244 1.84 -15.54 -6.09
C LEU A 244 3.06 -15.65 -5.20
N GLY A 245 3.43 -14.55 -4.54
CA GLY A 245 4.49 -14.59 -3.53
C GLY A 245 4.10 -15.48 -2.34
N PRO A 246 5.03 -16.24 -1.75
CA PRO A 246 4.73 -17.22 -0.70
C PRO A 246 4.03 -16.59 0.51
N ARG A 247 4.35 -15.34 0.85
CA ARG A 247 3.69 -14.60 1.93
C ARG A 247 2.20 -14.37 1.66
N VAL A 248 1.81 -14.11 0.42
CA VAL A 248 0.40 -13.95 0.03
C VAL A 248 -0.31 -15.29 0.15
N VAL A 249 0.33 -16.37 -0.32
CA VAL A 249 -0.22 -17.73 -0.23
C VAL A 249 -0.48 -18.11 1.23
N ILE A 250 0.53 -18.00 2.08
CA ILE A 250 0.43 -18.32 3.52
C ILE A 250 -0.63 -17.45 4.19
N GLY A 251 -0.62 -16.14 3.94
CA GLY A 251 -1.60 -15.21 4.49
C GLY A 251 -3.03 -15.54 4.07
N SER A 252 -3.22 -16.01 2.83
CA SER A 252 -4.53 -16.43 2.33
C SER A 252 -5.02 -17.74 2.90
N ILE A 253 -4.14 -18.72 3.07
CA ILE A 253 -4.48 -19.97 3.75
C ILE A 253 -4.86 -19.67 5.20
N ALA A 254 -4.04 -18.92 5.94
CA ALA A 254 -4.31 -18.56 7.33
C ALA A 254 -5.65 -17.82 7.49
N MET A 255 -5.92 -16.84 6.63
CA MET A 255 -7.18 -16.09 6.66
C MET A 255 -8.40 -16.97 6.30
N ALA A 256 -8.25 -17.90 5.35
CA ALA A 256 -9.29 -18.86 5.01
C ALA A 256 -9.59 -19.80 6.19
N THR A 257 -8.56 -20.32 6.86
CA THR A 257 -8.71 -21.13 8.08
C THR A 257 -9.43 -20.38 9.18
N VAL A 258 -9.03 -19.14 9.48
CA VAL A 258 -9.71 -18.30 10.49
C VAL A 258 -11.20 -18.12 10.14
N THR A 259 -11.49 -17.82 8.88
CA THR A 259 -12.88 -17.61 8.43
C THR A 259 -13.69 -18.91 8.52
N LEU A 260 -13.09 -20.06 8.18
CA LEU A 260 -13.72 -21.37 8.27
C LEU A 260 -14.05 -21.72 9.72
N VAL A 261 -13.07 -21.58 10.63
CA VAL A 261 -13.24 -21.83 12.07
C VAL A 261 -14.36 -20.98 12.64
N TRP A 262 -14.40 -19.68 12.30
CA TRP A 262 -15.48 -18.78 12.70
C TRP A 262 -16.84 -19.20 12.17
N THR A 263 -16.90 -19.64 10.91
CA THR A 263 -18.16 -20.10 10.29
C THR A 263 -18.68 -21.35 10.99
N VAL A 264 -17.80 -22.35 11.20
CA VAL A 264 -18.16 -23.61 11.88
C VAL A 264 -18.56 -23.35 13.34
N GLY A 265 -17.81 -22.49 14.05
CA GLY A 265 -18.11 -22.12 15.43
C GLY A 265 -19.47 -21.44 15.57
N LEU A 266 -19.80 -20.52 14.65
CA LEU A 266 -21.12 -19.88 14.64
C LEU A 266 -22.22 -20.90 14.37
N LEU A 267 -22.07 -21.77 13.37
CA LEU A 267 -23.06 -22.81 13.08
C LEU A 267 -23.28 -23.75 14.27
N ALA A 268 -22.21 -24.17 14.94
CA ALA A 268 -22.30 -25.00 16.14
C ALA A 268 -23.02 -24.28 17.29
N LEU A 269 -22.73 -23.00 17.53
CA LEU A 269 -23.41 -22.21 18.55
C LEU A 269 -24.90 -22.02 18.25
N PHE A 270 -25.27 -21.78 17.00
CA PHE A 270 -26.68 -21.72 16.60
C PHE A 270 -27.39 -23.06 16.79
N TYR A 271 -26.75 -24.16 16.41
CA TYR A 271 -27.31 -25.50 16.57
C TYR A 271 -27.55 -25.86 18.04
N VAL A 272 -26.57 -25.60 18.91
CA VAL A 272 -26.71 -25.82 20.36
C VAL A 272 -27.74 -24.87 20.98
N GLY A 273 -27.79 -23.62 20.53
CA GLY A 273 -28.78 -22.64 21.00
C GLY A 273 -30.22 -22.96 20.58
N ALA A 274 -30.42 -23.61 19.42
CA ALA A 274 -31.75 -24.00 18.93
C ALA A 274 -32.27 -25.29 19.55
N THR A 275 -31.41 -26.09 20.18
CA THR A 275 -31.75 -27.39 20.79
C THR A 275 -31.97 -27.31 22.32
N ARG A 276 -31.77 -26.13 22.92
CA ARG A 276 -32.09 -25.82 24.31
C ARG A 276 -33.34 -24.97 24.39
#